data_AF-A0A1G3ZA51-F1
#
_entry.id   AF-A0A1G3ZA51-F1
#
_cell.length_a   1.000
_cell.length_b   1.000
_cell.length_c   1.000
_cell.angle_alpha   90.00
_cell.angle_beta   90.00
_cell.angle_gamma   90.00
#
_symmetry.space_group_name_H-M   'P 1'
#
loop_
_entity.id
_entity.type
_entity.pdbx_description
1 polymer ?
#
loop_
_entity_poly.entity_id
_entity_poly.type
_entity_poly.pdbx_seq_one_letter_code
_entity_poly.pdbx_strand_id
1 'polypeptide(L)' 'MNDKNNRITMIEMEQRLLEDKSGDYRRDVVNQLDSYKVWLQQKMESGLSSAEFEALKKLKHALLQAEECIKTFNS' A
#
# COMPACT_ATOMS: atom_id res chain seq x y z
N MET A 1 2.60 11.79 20.32
CA MET A 1 1.28 11.92 19.67
C MET A 1 0.85 10.55 19.21
N ASN A 2 -0.39 10.18 19.48
CA ASN A 2 -0.88 8.80 19.53
C ASN A 2 -1.76 8.53 18.31
N ASP A 3 -1.18 8.41 17.11
CA ASP A 3 -1.93 8.16 15.86
C ASP A 3 -2.24 6.67 15.70
N LYS A 4 -3.03 6.13 16.64
CA LYS A 4 -3.42 4.72 16.62
C LYS A 4 -4.62 4.40 15.75
N ASN A 5 -5.27 5.36 15.08
CA ASN A 5 -6.49 5.09 14.31
C ASN A 5 -6.83 6.15 13.25
N ASN A 6 -5.91 6.50 12.34
CA ASN A 6 -6.33 7.20 11.11
C ASN A 6 -6.88 6.20 10.09
N ARG A 7 -7.89 5.43 10.50
CA ARG A 7 -8.63 4.52 9.61
C ARG A 7 -9.56 5.37 8.78
N ILE A 8 -9.06 5.84 7.64
CA ILE A 8 -9.91 6.42 6.61
C ILE A 8 -10.70 5.31 5.93
N THR A 9 -11.95 5.61 5.61
CA THR A 9 -12.79 4.77 4.78
C THR A 9 -12.33 4.82 3.33
N MET A 10 -12.76 3.85 2.52
CA MET A 10 -12.49 3.84 1.08
C MET A 10 -13.02 5.11 0.39
N ILE A 11 -14.21 5.59 0.79
CA ILE A 11 -14.83 6.80 0.25
C ILE A 11 -13.99 8.04 0.57
N GLU A 12 -13.52 8.17 1.82
CA GLU A 12 -12.65 9.29 2.21
C GLU A 12 -11.32 9.25 1.46
N MET A 13 -10.78 8.06 1.20
CA MET A 13 -9.56 7.90 0.43
C MET A 13 -9.74 8.35 -1.03
N GLU A 14 -10.83 7.94 -1.68
CA GLU A 14 -11.19 8.37 -3.03
C GLU A 14 -11.37 9.89 -3.12
N GLN A 15 -12.08 10.48 -2.15
CA GLN A 15 -12.28 11.93 -2.10
C GLN A 15 -10.95 12.68 -1.98
N ARG A 16 -10.04 12.22 -1.10
CA ARG A 16 -8.72 12.84 -0.94
C ARG A 16 -7.88 12.71 -2.20
N LEU A 17 -7.95 11.58 -2.91
CA LEU A 17 -7.27 11.41 -4.20
C LEU A 17 -7.87 12.28 -5.32
N LEU A 18 -9.19 12.53 -5.30
CA LEU A 18 -9.87 13.43 -6.22
C LEU A 18 -9.46 14.89 -6.01
N GLU A 19 -9.30 15.29 -4.74
CA GLU A 19 -8.92 16.65 -4.35
C GLU A 19 -7.41 16.91 -4.39
N ASP A 20 -6.58 15.86 -4.56
CA ASP A 20 -5.12 15.92 -4.53
C ASP A 20 -4.51 16.53 -5.81
N LYS A 21 -4.58 17.86 -5.92
CA LYS A 21 -4.01 18.60 -7.05
C LYS A 21 -2.48 18.67 -7.05
N SER A 22 -1.84 18.58 -5.88
CA SER A 22 -0.37 18.61 -5.76
C SER A 22 0.28 17.25 -5.93
N GLY A 23 -0.50 16.17 -5.79
CA GLY A 23 -0.02 14.79 -5.82
C GLY A 23 0.66 14.35 -4.52
N ASP A 24 0.57 15.15 -3.46
CA ASP A 24 1.26 14.88 -2.20
C ASP A 24 0.61 13.71 -1.46
N TYR A 25 -0.73 13.66 -1.45
CA TYR A 25 -1.43 12.54 -0.83
C TYR A 25 -1.18 11.23 -1.58
N ARG A 26 -1.22 11.28 -2.91
CA ARG A 26 -0.85 10.13 -3.77
C ARG A 26 0.57 9.66 -3.48
N ARG A 27 1.52 10.58 -3.38
CA ARG A 27 2.93 10.27 -3.07
C ARG A 27 3.06 9.63 -1.69
N ASP A 28 2.36 10.15 -0.68
CA ASP A 28 2.38 9.60 0.67
C ASP A 28 1.82 8.17 0.71
N VAL A 29 0.71 7.90 0.02
CA VAL A 29 0.14 6.55 -0.07
C VAL A 29 1.10 5.59 -0.77
N VAL A 30 1.72 6.01 -1.89
CA VAL A 30 2.73 5.19 -2.60
C VAL A 30 3.94 4.91 -1.71
N ASN A 31 4.45 5.91 -0.98
CA ASN A 31 5.56 5.73 -0.05
C ASN A 31 5.25 4.74 1.08
N GLN A 32 4.00 4.74 1.57
CA GLN A 32 3.54 3.75 2.55
C GLN A 32 3.54 2.33 1.95
N LEU A 33 3.02 2.18 0.72
CA LEU A 33 3.05 0.89 0.00
C LEU A 33 4.49 0.41 -0.26
N ASP A 34 5.41 1.32 -0.59
CA ASP A 34 6.84 1.01 -0.74
C ASP A 34 7.45 0.47 0.55
N SER A 35 7.12 1.08 1.69
CA SER A 35 7.58 0.61 3.00
C SER A 35 7.12 -0.82 3.29
N TYR A 36 5.86 -1.15 2.94
CA TYR A 36 5.35 -2.52 3.06
C TYR A 36 6.02 -3.49 2.09
N LYS A 37 6.32 -3.08 0.85
CA LYS A 37 7.03 -3.92 -0.12
C LYS A 37 8.44 -4.26 0.35
N VAL A 38 9.17 -3.29 0.93
CA VAL A 38 10.49 -3.52 1.51
C VAL A 38 10.43 -4.52 2.66
N TRP A 39 9.50 -4.32 3.60
CA TRP A 39 9.28 -5.26 4.70
C TRP A 39 8.94 -6.67 4.20
N LEU A 40 8.08 -6.75 3.18
CA LEU A 40 7.64 -8.01 2.61
C LEU A 40 8.79 -8.76 1.95
N GLN A 41 9.66 -8.06 1.20
CA GLN A 41 10.84 -8.64 0.58
C GLN A 41 11.78 -9.24 1.62
N GLN A 42 12.08 -8.49 2.69
CA GLN A 42 12.90 -8.98 3.81
C GLN A 42 12.30 -10.21 4.48
N LYS A 43 10.97 -10.27 4.62
CA LYS A 43 10.27 -11.43 5.16
C LYS A 43 10.29 -12.63 4.23
N MET A 44 10.17 -12.44 2.93
CA MET A 44 10.24 -13.53 1.96
C MET A 44 11.62 -14.19 1.91
N GLU A 45 12.67 -13.45 2.28
CA GLU A 45 14.05 -13.95 2.40
C GLU A 45 14.31 -14.70 3.72
N SER A 46 13.42 -14.59 4.71
CA SER A 46 13.58 -15.25 6.01
C SER A 46 12.98 -16.65 6.01
N GLY A 47 13.67 -17.65 5.45
CA GLY A 47 13.45 -19.09 5.66
C GLY A 47 12.01 -19.54 5.98
N LEU A 48 11.03 -19.17 5.13
CA LEU A 48 9.61 -19.36 5.38
C LEU A 48 9.16 -20.79 5.05
N SER A 49 8.07 -21.23 5.68
CA SER A 49 7.32 -22.39 5.18
C SER A 49 6.66 -22.09 3.84
N SER A 50 6.36 -23.13 3.05
CA SER A 50 5.69 -22.96 1.75
C SER A 50 4.35 -22.22 1.86
N ALA A 51 3.58 -22.45 2.92
CA ALA A 51 2.29 -21.80 3.13
C ALA A 51 2.44 -20.30 3.40
N GLU A 52 3.42 -19.92 4.24
CA GLU A 52 3.72 -18.52 4.52
C GLU A 52 4.26 -17.81 3.27
N PHE A 53 5.14 -18.46 2.52
CA PHE A 53 5.68 -17.89 1.29
C PHE A 53 4.59 -17.62 0.24
N GLU A 54 3.64 -18.55 0.06
CA GLU A 54 2.49 -18.35 -0.83
C GLU A 54 1.54 -17.25 -0.33
N ALA A 55 1.35 -17.13 1.00
CA ALA A 55 0.59 -16.02 1.57
C ALA A 55 1.27 -14.66 1.29
N LEU A 56 2.59 -14.57 1.46
CA LEU A 56 3.35 -13.36 1.18
C LEU A 56 3.39 -13.02 -0.30
N LYS A 57 3.43 -14.00 -1.21
CA LYS A 57 3.28 -13.76 -2.66
C LYS A 57 1.94 -13.10 -2.99
N LYS A 58 0.83 -13.59 -2.43
CA LYS A 58 -0.50 -12.99 -2.63
C LYS A 58 -0.54 -11.56 -2.10
N LEU A 59 0.06 -11.33 -0.93
CA LEU A 59 0.17 -9.98 -0.37
C LEU A 59 1.02 -9.05 -1.27
N LYS A 60 2.13 -9.55 -1.83
CA LYS A 60 2.96 -8.80 -2.78
C LYS A 60 2.14 -8.38 -4.00
N HIS A 61 1.36 -9.30 -4.55
CA HIS A 61 0.50 -9.02 -5.69
C HIS A 61 -0.57 -7.96 -5.36
N ALA A 62 -1.22 -8.08 -4.21
CA ALA A 62 -2.22 -7.11 -3.75
C ALA A 62 -1.62 -5.71 -3.56
N LEU A 63 -0.40 -5.60 -3.02
CA LEU A 63 0.30 -4.31 -2.87
C LEU A 63 0.62 -3.67 -4.23
N LEU A 64 1.06 -4.45 -5.21
CA LEU A 64 1.32 -3.95 -6.57
C LEU A 64 0.04 -3.48 -7.25
N GLN A 65 -1.07 -4.21 -7.10
CA GLN A 65 -2.37 -3.78 -7.61
C GLN A 65 -2.85 -2.49 -6.93
N ALA A 66 -2.71 -2.38 -5.62
CA ALA A 66 -3.08 -1.16 -4.89
C ALA A 66 -2.25 0.05 -5.37
N GLU A 67 -0.95 -0.12 -5.56
CA GLU A 67 -0.08 0.94 -6.08
C GLU A 67 -0.49 1.38 -7.49
N GLU A 68 -0.80 0.43 -8.37
CA GLU A 68 -1.26 0.73 -9.73
C GLU A 68 -2.59 1.48 -9.73
N CYS A 69 -3.56 1.06 -8.91
CA CYS A 69 -4.81 1.78 -8.73
C CYS A 69 -4.58 3.24 -8.31
N ILE A 70 -3.64 3.49 -7.40
CA ILE A 70 -3.33 4.85 -6.92
C ILE A 70 -2.62 5.68 -7.98
N LYS A 71 -1.70 5.09 -8.74
CA LYS A 71 -0.97 5.78 -9.81
C LYS A 71 -1.90 6.18 -10.95
N THR A 72 -2.84 5.31 -11.32
CA THR A 72 -3.77 5.50 -12.44
C THR A 72 -5.06 6.22 -12.06
N PHE A 73 -5.33 6.43 -10.78
CA PHE A 73 -6.52 7.14 -10.32
C PHE A 73 -6.59 8.54 -10.94
N ASN A 74 -7.63 8.80 -11.74
CA ASN A 74 -7.83 10.05 -12.49
C ASN A 74 -6.67 10.44 -13.45
N SER A 75 -5.91 9.48 -13.97
CA SER A 75 -5.02 9.69 -15.12
C SER A 75 -5.77 9.76 -16.45
#